data_AF-A0A3N5FE50-F1
#
_entry.id   AF-A0A3N5FE50-F1
#
_cell.length_a   1.000
_cell.length_b   1.000
_cell.length_c   1.000
_cell.angle_alpha   90.00
_cell.angle_beta   90.00
_cell.angle_gamma   90.00
#
_symmetry.space_group_name_H-M   'P 1'
#
loop_
_entity.id
_entity.type
_entity.pdbx_description
1 polymer ?
#
loop_
_entity_poly.entity_id
_entity_poly.type
_entity_poly.pdbx_seq_one_letter_code
_entity_poly.pdbx_strand_id
1 'polypeptide(L)'
;MTTSSALLAPNFSLKHSLESGQFFRFTRKDGAYTILRGRRFFRVRQNGELLEYDGTDLWFLKEFLSLDLDYAAIEKALRRDRRLWEALDAYPGLRILR
;
A
#
# COMPACT_ATOMS: atom_id res chain seq x y z
N MET A 1 21.28 7.08 -13.14
CA MET A 1 20.63 5.75 -13.04
C MET A 1 19.92 5.72 -11.69
N THR A 2 18.59 5.77 -11.67
CA THR A 2 17.82 5.61 -10.43
C THR A 2 17.85 4.14 -10.04
N THR A 3 18.47 3.81 -8.92
CA THR A 3 18.51 2.45 -8.39
C THR A 3 17.11 2.06 -7.92
N SER A 4 16.47 1.12 -8.63
CA SER A 4 15.20 0.52 -8.21
C SER A 4 15.47 -0.47 -7.07
N SER A 5 14.72 -0.34 -5.98
CA SER A 5 14.74 -1.24 -4.82
C SER A 5 13.51 -2.14 -4.80
N ALA A 6 13.56 -3.26 -4.07
CA ALA A 6 12.44 -4.19 -3.98
C ALA A 6 12.15 -4.60 -2.52
N LEU A 7 10.87 -4.77 -2.20
CA LEU A 7 10.36 -5.17 -0.89
C LEU A 7 9.24 -6.20 -1.06
N LEU A 8 9.32 -7.33 -0.33
CA LEU A 8 8.19 -8.25 -0.22
C LEU A 8 7.13 -7.69 0.75
N ALA A 9 5.89 -7.65 0.29
CA ALA A 9 4.72 -7.15 1.00
C ALA A 9 3.53 -8.11 0.80
N PRO A 10 3.52 -9.26 1.51
CA PRO A 10 2.41 -10.21 1.43
C PRO A 10 1.14 -9.59 2.02
N ASN A 11 -0.03 -10.01 1.51
CA ASN A 11 -1.35 -9.53 1.96
C ASN A 11 -1.48 -8.00 1.94
N PHE A 12 -0.90 -7.34 0.93
CA PHE A 12 -0.98 -5.91 0.72
C PHE A 12 -1.47 -5.61 -0.69
N SER A 13 -2.34 -4.60 -0.83
CA SER A 13 -2.78 -4.07 -2.11
C SER A 13 -2.50 -2.58 -2.18
N LEU A 14 -1.50 -2.23 -2.99
CA LEU A 14 -1.13 -0.85 -3.30
C LEU A 14 -2.31 -0.11 -3.94
N LYS A 15 -3.02 -0.78 -4.86
CA LYS A 15 -4.19 -0.24 -5.54
C LYS A 15 -5.31 0.06 -4.55
N HIS A 16 -5.73 -0.91 -3.74
CA HIS A 16 -6.82 -0.69 -2.78
C HIS A 16 -6.47 0.39 -1.76
N SER A 17 -5.20 0.48 -1.36
CA SER A 17 -4.76 1.50 -0.41
C SER A 17 -4.77 2.91 -1.04
N LEU A 18 -4.10 3.12 -2.18
CA LEU A 18 -4.01 4.44 -2.81
C LEU A 18 -5.33 4.91 -3.42
N GLU A 19 -6.13 4.01 -4.01
CA GLU A 19 -7.37 4.36 -4.71
C GLU A 19 -8.62 4.30 -3.81
N SER A 20 -8.48 4.05 -2.50
CA SER A 20 -9.62 4.02 -1.54
C SER A 20 -10.24 5.40 -1.25
N GLY A 21 -9.67 6.49 -1.77
CA GLY A 21 -10.11 7.85 -1.48
C GLY A 21 -9.49 8.47 -0.22
N GLN A 22 -8.62 7.77 0.50
CA GLN A 22 -7.89 8.32 1.65
C GLN A 22 -6.71 9.23 1.24
N PHE A 23 -6.23 9.11 0.00
CA PHE A 23 -5.04 9.81 -0.48
C PHE A 23 -5.19 10.19 -1.95
N PHE A 24 -4.74 11.38 -2.32
CA PHE A 24 -5.00 11.95 -3.66
C PHE A 24 -3.75 12.41 -4.40
N ARG A 25 -2.60 12.56 -3.72
CA ARG A 25 -1.38 13.14 -4.31
C ARG A 25 -0.55 12.08 -5.01
N PHE A 26 -1.14 11.44 -6.02
CA PHE A 26 -0.44 10.49 -6.88
C PHE A 26 -0.91 10.59 -8.33
N THR A 27 -0.08 10.11 -9.24
CA THR A 27 -0.48 9.77 -10.61
C THR A 27 -0.18 8.31 -10.86
N ARG A 28 -1.01 7.66 -11.69
CA ARG A 28 -0.82 6.25 -12.07
C ARG A 28 -0.53 6.17 -13.57
N LYS A 29 0.55 5.50 -13.94
CA LYS A 29 0.92 5.24 -15.33
C LYS A 29 1.62 3.89 -15.43
N ASP A 30 1.21 3.07 -16.41
CA ASP A 30 1.81 1.76 -16.70
C ASP A 30 1.93 0.84 -15.46
N GLY A 31 0.89 0.85 -14.61
CA GLY A 31 0.85 0.04 -13.39
C GLY A 31 1.67 0.57 -12.21
N ALA A 32 2.45 1.64 -12.39
CA ALA A 32 3.19 2.30 -11.33
C ALA A 32 2.48 3.55 -10.82
N TYR A 33 2.69 3.85 -9.55
CA TYR A 33 2.22 5.05 -8.87
C TYR A 33 3.40 5.96 -8.61
N THR A 34 3.27 7.22 -9.01
CA THR A 34 4.19 8.29 -8.65
C THR A 34 3.53 9.14 -7.59
N ILE A 35 4.11 9.19 -6.40
CA ILE A 35 3.48 9.69 -5.17
C ILE A 35 4.25 10.90 -4.65
N LEU A 36 3.49 11.91 -4.19
CA LEU A 36 4.02 13.07 -3.49
C LEU A 36 3.47 13.13 -2.06
N ARG A 37 4.33 12.81 -1.07
CA ARG A 37 4.02 12.87 0.37
C ARG A 37 4.95 13.85 1.06
N GLY A 38 4.40 14.98 1.51
CA GLY A 38 5.20 16.08 2.06
C GLY A 38 6.20 16.60 1.02
N ARG A 39 7.50 16.45 1.31
CA ARG A 39 8.61 16.82 0.39
C ARG A 39 9.19 15.61 -0.36
N ARG A 40 8.66 14.40 -0.14
CA ARG A 40 9.13 13.17 -0.79
C ARG A 40 8.34 12.89 -2.05
N PHE A 41 9.06 12.67 -3.13
CA PHE A 41 8.53 12.27 -4.43
C PHE A 41 9.16 10.93 -4.80
N PHE A 42 8.33 9.89 -4.90
CA PHE A 42 8.80 8.53 -5.10
C PHE A 42 7.84 7.75 -5.97
N ARG A 43 8.35 6.68 -6.58
CA ARG A 43 7.58 5.80 -7.44
C ARG A 43 7.52 4.42 -6.82
N VAL A 44 6.37 3.77 -6.94
CA VAL A 44 6.16 2.40 -6.45
C VAL A 44 5.27 1.63 -7.43
N ARG A 45 5.63 0.38 -7.71
CA ARG A 45 4.89 -0.56 -8.53
C ARG A 45 4.73 -1.86 -7.77
N GLN A 46 3.56 -2.48 -7.88
CA GLN A 46 3.30 -3.78 -7.28
C GLN A 46 3.19 -4.86 -8.35
N ASN A 47 3.96 -5.94 -8.20
CA ASN A 47 3.88 -7.16 -9.00
C ASN A 47 3.65 -8.34 -8.04
N GLY A 48 2.39 -8.76 -7.87
CA GLY A 48 2.05 -9.74 -6.84
C GLY A 48 2.40 -9.23 -5.44
N GLU A 49 3.20 -9.99 -4.70
CA GLU A 49 3.66 -9.60 -3.36
C GLU A 49 4.91 -8.70 -3.38
N LEU A 50 5.50 -8.44 -4.55
CA LEU A 50 6.70 -7.62 -4.64
C LEU A 50 6.35 -6.16 -4.92
N LEU A 51 6.87 -5.25 -4.08
CA LEU A 51 6.87 -3.81 -4.32
C LEU A 51 8.24 -3.39 -4.85
N GLU A 52 8.27 -2.87 -6.06
CA GLU A 52 9.42 -2.19 -6.63
C GLU A 52 9.26 -0.69 -6.39
N TYR A 53 10.31 -0.02 -5.92
CA TYR A 53 10.23 1.39 -5.58
C TYR A 53 11.55 2.13 -5.81
N ASP A 54 11.44 3.44 -6.07
CA ASP A 54 12.55 4.36 -6.24
C ASP A 54 12.21 5.76 -5.70
N GLY A 55 13.22 6.54 -5.33
CA GLY A 55 13.03 7.90 -4.80
C GLY A 55 12.69 8.00 -3.32
N THR A 56 12.73 6.89 -2.58
CA THR A 56 12.58 6.86 -1.12
C THR A 56 13.38 5.73 -0.48
N ASP A 57 13.59 5.79 0.83
CA ASP A 57 14.15 4.70 1.63
C ASP A 57 13.08 3.68 2.07
N LEU A 58 13.55 2.49 2.48
CA LEU A 58 12.72 1.37 2.91
C LEU A 58 11.88 1.67 4.15
N TRP A 59 12.45 2.41 5.10
CA TRP A 59 11.80 2.68 6.38
C TRP A 59 10.58 3.58 6.18
N PHE A 60 10.76 4.68 5.43
CA PHE A 60 9.67 5.55 5.04
C PHE A 60 8.60 4.82 4.23
N LEU A 61 8.99 3.97 3.27
CA LEU A 61 8.02 3.23 2.46
C LEU A 61 7.16 2.30 3.31
N LYS A 62 7.78 1.57 4.25
CA LYS A 62 7.07 0.68 5.18
C LYS A 62 6.11 1.47 6.06
N GLU A 63 6.56 2.59 6.62
CA GLU A 63 5.72 3.44 7.46
C GLU A 63 4.52 4.00 6.69
N PHE A 64 4.77 4.62 5.52
CA PHE A 64 3.76 5.24 4.66
C PHE A 64 2.68 4.24 4.22
N LEU A 65 3.08 3.03 3.82
CA LEU A 65 2.18 1.96 3.42
C LEU A 65 1.65 1.13 4.61
N SER A 66 2.00 1.52 5.84
CA SER A 66 1.63 0.82 7.09
C SER A 66 1.98 -0.67 7.07
N LEU A 67 3.12 -1.05 6.48
CA LEU A 67 3.58 -2.43 6.34
C LEU A 67 4.12 -3.03 7.64
N ASP A 68 4.39 -2.19 8.63
CA ASP A 68 4.81 -2.54 10.00
C ASP A 68 3.64 -2.89 10.93
N LEU A 69 2.40 -2.63 10.53
CA LEU A 69 1.21 -2.98 11.31
C LEU A 69 0.70 -4.39 10.97
N ASP A 70 0.22 -5.10 12.00
CA ASP A 70 -0.42 -6.42 11.86
C ASP A 70 -1.88 -6.28 11.40
N TYR A 71 -2.04 -6.06 10.10
CA TYR A 71 -3.37 -6.01 9.46
C TYR A 71 -4.10 -7.35 9.52
N ALA A 72 -3.40 -8.48 9.65
CA ALA A 72 -4.06 -9.77 9.78
C ALA A 72 -4.80 -9.87 11.11
N ALA A 73 -4.22 -9.39 12.21
CA ALA A 73 -4.90 -9.29 13.49
C ALA A 73 -6.12 -8.34 13.45
N ILE A 74 -5.99 -7.19 12.77
CA ILE A 74 -7.07 -6.23 12.59
C ILE A 74 -8.22 -6.86 11.78
N GLU A 75 -7.91 -7.47 10.63
CA GLU A 75 -8.91 -8.13 9.79
C GLU A 75 -9.61 -9.27 10.54
N LYS A 76 -8.87 -10.08 11.29
CA LYS A 76 -9.44 -11.14 12.15
C LYS A 76 -10.41 -10.58 13.19
N ALA A 77 -10.11 -9.41 13.78
CA ALA A 77 -11.01 -8.76 14.71
C ALA A 77 -12.27 -8.23 14.01
N LEU A 78 -12.13 -7.60 12.84
CA LEU A 78 -13.25 -7.08 12.04
C LEU A 78 -14.17 -8.19 11.51
N ARG A 79 -13.62 -9.35 11.14
CA ARG A 79 -14.40 -10.52 10.68
C ARG A 79 -15.31 -11.12 11.75
N ARG A 80 -15.23 -10.69 13.01
CA ARG A 80 -16.24 -11.02 14.04
C ARG A 80 -17.61 -10.42 13.70
N ASP A 81 -17.65 -9.35 12.91
CA ASP A 81 -18.87 -8.74 12.40
C ASP A 81 -19.15 -9.18 10.95
N ARG A 82 -20.20 -9.98 10.77
CA ARG A 82 -20.61 -10.50 9.45
C ARG A 82 -21.00 -9.40 8.46
N ARG A 83 -21.41 -8.23 8.94
CA ARG A 83 -21.77 -7.09 8.08
C ARG A 83 -20.57 -6.53 7.31
N LEU A 84 -19.35 -6.79 7.80
CA LEU A 84 -18.12 -6.29 7.20
C LEU A 84 -17.51 -7.26 6.18
N TRP A 85 -17.98 -8.51 6.09
CA TRP A 85 -17.34 -9.55 5.28
C TRP A 85 -17.24 -9.17 3.82
N GLU A 86 -18.34 -8.69 3.23
CA GLU A 86 -18.37 -8.27 1.82
C GLU A 86 -17.34 -7.19 1.52
N ALA A 87 -17.17 -6.20 2.41
CA ALA A 87 -16.18 -5.15 2.24
C ALA A 87 -14.75 -5.67 2.40
N LEU A 88 -14.50 -6.55 3.37
CA LEU A 88 -13.18 -7.16 3.60
C LEU A 88 -12.76 -8.06 2.42
N ASP A 89 -13.71 -8.80 1.85
CA ASP A 89 -13.48 -9.69 0.71
C ASP A 89 -13.34 -8.90 -0.61
N ALA A 90 -14.03 -7.76 -0.75
CA ALA A 90 -13.93 -6.90 -1.93
C ALA A 90 -12.60 -6.13 -2.01
N TYR A 91 -11.99 -5.80 -0.88
CA TYR A 91 -10.78 -4.98 -0.81
C TYR A 91 -9.63 -5.64 -0.03
N PRO A 92 -9.17 -6.83 -0.42
CA PRO A 92 -8.10 -7.53 0.27
C PRO A 92 -6.81 -6.70 0.26
N GLY A 93 -6.10 -6.72 1.39
CA GLY A 93 -4.83 -6.02 1.55
C GLY A 93 -4.90 -4.49 1.54
N LEU A 94 -6.10 -3.90 1.62
CA LEU A 94 -6.26 -2.47 1.83
C LEU A 94 -5.63 -2.07 3.17
N ARG A 95 -4.81 -1.02 3.15
CA ARG A 95 -4.25 -0.42 4.36
C ARG A 95 -4.56 1.07 4.43
N ILE A 96 -4.68 1.57 5.66
CA ILE A 96 -4.68 2.99 5.97
C ILE A 96 -3.24 3.50 5.91
N LEU A 97 -2.99 4.49 5.06
CA LEU A 97 -1.69 5.11 4.81
C LEU A 97 -1.34 6.11 5.93
N ARG A 98 -0.04 6.26 6.22
CA ARG A 98 0.47 7.16 7.27
C ARG A 98 1.37 8.28 6.77
#